data_AF-A0A3D5CCN3-F1
#
_entry.id   AF-A0A3D5CCN3-F1
#
_cell.length_a   1.000
_cell.length_b   1.000
_cell.length_c   1.000
_cell.angle_alpha   90.00
_cell.angle_beta   90.00
_cell.angle_gamma   90.00
#
_symmetry.space_group_name_H-M   'P 1'
#
loop_
_entity.id
_entity.type
_entity.pdbx_description
1 polymer ?
#
loop_
_entity_poly.entity_id
_entity_poly.type
_entity_poly.pdbx_seq_one_letter_code
_entity_poly.pdbx_strand_id
1 'polypeptide(L)' 'LSLATVDRDVPVGAEVRVVWGEPNGGSGKTTVEPHEQIAIRAVVSPVPYAVTARQEYQGGWRTTGSL' A
#
# COMPACT_ATOMS: atom_id res chain seq x y z
N LEU A 1 -3.26 3.71 1.26
CA LEU A 1 -2.68 3.56 2.62
C LEU A 1 -3.58 2.64 3.41
N SER A 2 -3.02 1.71 4.17
CA SER A 2 -3.75 0.77 5.04
C SER A 2 -3.01 0.67 6.37
N LEU A 3 -3.73 0.28 7.43
CA LEU A 3 -3.11 -0.15 8.68
C LEU A 3 -2.94 -1.66 8.65
N ALA A 4 -1.84 -2.14 9.20
CA ALA A 4 -1.54 -3.56 9.30
C ALA A 4 -0.75 -3.83 10.59
N THR A 5 -0.86 -5.06 11.10
CA THR A 5 0.12 -5.63 12.03
C THR A 5 0.99 -6.57 11.21
N VAL A 6 2.31 -6.50 11.40
CA VAL A 6 3.30 -7.34 10.73
C VAL A 6 4.17 -8.02 11.76
N ASP A 7 4.95 -9.02 11.35
CA ASP A 7 5.91 -9.69 12.23
C ASP A 7 6.95 -8.69 12.78
N ARG A 8 7.38 -8.92 14.02
CA ARG A 8 8.21 -7.97 14.80
C ARG A 8 9.55 -7.67 14.15
N ASP A 9 10.07 -8.62 13.37
CA ASP A 9 11.37 -8.54 12.70
C ASP A 9 11.29 -7.81 11.34
N VAL A 10 10.10 -7.46 10.86
CA VAL A 10 9.94 -6.64 9.64
C VAL A 10 10.26 -5.17 9.94
N PRO A 11 11.33 -4.60 9.34
CA PRO A 11 11.73 -3.23 9.64
C PRO A 11 10.87 -2.19 8.92
N VAL A 12 10.84 -0.97 9.47
CA VAL A 12 10.35 0.22 8.74
C VAL A 12 11.20 0.43 7.49
N GLY A 13 10.56 0.75 6.36
CA GLY A 13 11.17 0.86 5.05
C GLY A 13 11.18 -0.43 4.23
N ALA A 14 10.83 -1.59 4.82
CA ALA A 14 10.72 -2.84 4.08
C ALA A 14 9.64 -2.76 2.99
N GLU A 15 9.94 -3.27 1.79
CA GLU A 15 8.92 -3.56 0.78
C GLU A 15 8.23 -4.88 1.12
N VAL A 16 6.92 -4.84 1.26
CA VAL A 16 6.03 -5.99 1.45
C VAL A 16 5.01 -6.06 0.31
N ARG A 17 4.31 -7.20 0.21
CA ARG A 17 3.21 -7.39 -0.73
C ARG A 17 1.90 -7.54 0.02
N VAL A 18 0.93 -6.69 -0.33
CA VAL A 18 -0.47 -6.87 0.07
C VAL A 18 -1.17 -7.63 -1.05
N VAL A 19 -1.67 -8.82 -0.76
CA VAL A 19 -2.57 -9.52 -1.68
C VAL A 19 -3.92 -8.81 -1.62
N TRP A 20 -4.24 -8.10 -2.70
CA TRP A 20 -5.47 -7.33 -2.83
C TRP A 20 -6.49 -8.10 -3.66
N GLY A 21 -7.73 -8.12 -3.18
CA GLY A 21 -8.80 -8.96 -3.71
C GLY A 21 -8.94 -10.30 -2.97
N GLU A 22 -10.02 -10.99 -3.26
CA GLU A 22 -10.40 -12.28 -2.71
C GLU A 22 -10.14 -13.41 -3.73
N PRO A 23 -9.83 -14.64 -3.27
CA PRO A 23 -9.58 -15.76 -4.17
C PRO A 23 -10.85 -16.21 -4.90
N ASN A 24 -10.69 -17.05 -5.93
CA ASN A 24 -11.78 -17.72 -6.66
C ASN A 24 -12.82 -16.77 -7.30
N GLY A 25 -12.39 -15.57 -7.71
CA GLY A 25 -13.27 -14.60 -8.36
C GLY A 25 -14.01 -13.65 -7.41
N GLY A 26 -13.81 -13.77 -6.09
CA GLY A 26 -14.57 -13.02 -5.08
C GLY A 26 -15.55 -13.89 -4.30
N SER A 27 -15.79 -13.56 -3.03
CA SER A 27 -16.84 -14.20 -2.23
C SER A 27 -18.24 -13.74 -2.64
N GLY A 28 -19.28 -14.43 -2.17
CA GLY A 28 -20.68 -14.07 -2.43
C GLY A 28 -21.20 -12.84 -1.66
N LYS A 29 -20.33 -11.96 -1.19
CA LYS A 29 -20.74 -10.72 -0.50
C LYS A 29 -21.29 -9.74 -1.52
N THR A 30 -22.37 -9.04 -1.15
CA THR A 30 -23.05 -8.08 -2.04
C THR A 30 -22.18 -6.89 -2.45
N THR A 31 -21.08 -6.64 -1.72
CA THR A 31 -20.12 -5.57 -1.99
C THR A 31 -18.93 -6.03 -2.85
N VAL A 32 -18.93 -7.26 -3.35
CA VAL A 32 -17.81 -7.85 -4.10
C VAL A 32 -18.27 -8.22 -5.50
N GLU A 33 -17.71 -7.54 -6.50
CA GLU A 33 -17.82 -7.88 -7.91
C GLU A 33 -16.82 -8.98 -8.33
N PRO A 34 -17.04 -9.67 -9.47
CA PRO A 34 -16.05 -10.60 -10.01
C PRO A 34 -14.70 -9.92 -10.30
N HIS A 35 -13.62 -10.46 -9.74
CA HIS A 35 -12.27 -9.90 -9.90
C HIS A 35 -11.15 -10.94 -9.74
N GLU A 36 -9.91 -10.54 -10.03
CA GLU A 36 -8.70 -11.34 -9.81
C GLU A 36 -7.81 -10.68 -8.74
N GLN A 37 -7.00 -11.49 -8.05
CA GLN A 37 -6.08 -10.98 -7.02
C GLN A 37 -4.85 -10.30 -7.64
N ILE A 38 -4.33 -9.29 -6.94
CA ILE A 38 -3.08 -8.61 -7.30
C ILE A 38 -2.18 -8.42 -6.08
N ALA A 39 -0.87 -8.71 -6.25
CA ALA A 39 0.14 -8.50 -5.21
C ALA A 39 0.70 -7.07 -5.24
N ILE A 40 0.09 -6.16 -4.50
CA ILE A 40 0.44 -4.74 -4.45
C ILE A 40 1.69 -4.52 -3.60
N ARG A 41 2.68 -3.79 -4.12
CA ARG A 41 3.84 -3.33 -3.35
C ARG A 41 3.43 -2.29 -2.31
N ALA A 42 3.89 -2.44 -1.08
CA ALA A 42 3.74 -1.46 -0.02
C ALA A 42 5.05 -1.32 0.75
N VAL A 43 5.33 -0.10 1.23
CA VAL A 43 6.49 0.19 2.07
C VAL A 43 6.02 0.33 3.52
N VAL A 44 6.61 -0.45 4.42
CA VAL A 44 6.32 -0.36 5.86
C VAL A 44 6.71 1.02 6.36
N SER A 45 5.75 1.77 6.92
CA SER A 45 5.94 3.15 7.36
C SER A 45 5.55 3.29 8.84
N PRO A 46 6.11 4.29 9.57
CA PRO A 46 5.75 4.52 10.96
C PRO A 46 4.25 4.78 11.15
N VAL A 47 3.73 4.42 12.32
CA VAL A 47 2.41 4.83 12.80
C VAL A 47 2.61 5.77 14.01
N PRO A 48 2.20 7.05 13.94
CA PRO A 48 1.40 7.68 12.88
C PRO A 48 2.19 7.99 11.59
N TYR A 49 1.52 7.85 10.44
CA TYR A 49 2.07 8.06 9.09
C TYR A 49 2.50 9.52 8.79
N ALA A 50 2.17 10.46 9.69
CA ALA A 50 2.26 11.90 9.44
C ALA A 50 3.70 12.44 9.22
N VAL A 51 4.75 11.67 9.51
CA VAL A 51 6.15 12.08 9.28
C VAL A 51 6.61 11.76 7.86
N THR A 52 6.29 10.57 7.33
CA THR A 52 6.66 10.15 5.96
C THR A 52 5.91 10.96 4.90
N ALA A 53 4.60 11.17 5.07
CA ALA A 53 3.82 11.98 4.13
C ALA A 53 4.34 13.43 4.01
N ARG A 54 4.77 14.04 5.12
CA ARG A 54 5.25 15.43 5.10
C ARG A 54 6.58 15.60 4.36
N GLN A 55 7.44 14.59 4.37
CA GLN A 55 8.75 14.63 3.71
C GLN A 55 8.69 14.21 2.24
N GLU A 56 7.85 13.24 1.88
CA GLU A 56 7.79 12.68 0.52
C GLU A 56 6.82 13.39 -0.42
N TYR A 57 5.84 14.15 0.08
CA TYR A 57 4.83 14.82 -0.76
C TYR A 57 5.40 15.95 -1.64
N GLN A 58 6.65 16.38 -1.42
CA GLN A 58 7.32 17.36 -2.29
C GLN A 58 8.17 16.73 -3.42
N GLY A 59 8.32 15.39 -3.47
CA GLY A 59 9.34 14.74 -4.29
C GLY A 59 8.87 13.93 -5.51
N GLY A 60 7.70 14.20 -6.12
CA GLY A 60 7.15 13.30 -7.16
C GLY A 60 6.40 13.95 -8.34
N TRP A 61 6.89 13.64 -9.55
CA TRP A 61 6.40 13.88 -10.94
C TRP A 61 6.16 15.32 -11.41
N ARG A 62 5.75 16.27 -10.57
CA ARG A 62 5.51 17.67 -11.02
C ARG A 62 6.77 18.51 -11.24
N THR A 63 7.93 18.07 -10.75
CA THR A 63 9.22 18.78 -10.89
C THR A 63 9.99 18.43 -12.16
N THR A 64 9.52 17.49 -12.99
CA THR A 64 10.19 17.11 -14.26
C THR A 64 9.71 17.93 -15.46
N GLY A 65 8.87 18.95 -15.23
CA GLY A 65 8.22 19.76 -16.27
C GLY A 65 8.57 21.24 -16.27
N SER A 66 9.66 21.67 -15.63
CA SER A 66 10.22 23.00 -15.89
C SER A 66 11.49 22.81 -16.71
N LEU A 67 11.42 23.28 -17.96
CA LEU A 67 12.60 23.66 -18.74
C LEU A 67 13.35 24.79 -18.01
#